data_AF-A0A524HBS7-F1
#
_entry.id   AF-A0A524HBS7-F1
#
_cell.length_a   1.000
_cell.length_b   1.000
_cell.length_c   1.000
_cell.angle_alpha   90.00
_cell.angle_beta   90.00
_cell.angle_gamma   90.00
#
_symmetry.space_group_name_H-M   'P 1'
#
loop_
_entity.id
_entity.type
_entity.pdbx_description
1 polymer ?
#
loop_
_entity_poly.entity_id
_entity_poly.type
_entity_poly.pdbx_seq_one_letter_code
_entity_poly.pdbx_strand_id
1 'polypeptide(L)'
;MESDNSLISGEDKAERNFGEQPISRIMAEHNLRAHDLVAESSEQLTHKMVSRGRKGRKLTANSKMKLLKALNRRTGKSYTLEELFNY
;
A
#
# COMPACT_ATOMS: atom_id res chain seq x y z
N MET A 1 -42.99 -0.75 6.80
CA MET A 1 -42.22 -1.67 7.66
C MET A 1 -40.76 -1.46 7.34
N GLU A 2 -40.13 -0.59 8.13
CA GLU A 2 -38.69 -0.53 8.28
C GLU A 2 -38.10 -1.92 8.48
N SER A 3 -36.94 -2.15 7.87
CA SER A 3 -35.86 -2.93 8.48
C SER A 3 -34.55 -2.48 7.85
N ASP A 4 -34.06 -1.43 8.47
CA ASP A 4 -32.68 -0.99 8.54
C ASP A 4 -31.72 -2.18 8.60
N ASN A 5 -30.80 -2.29 7.63
CA ASN A 5 -29.63 -3.16 7.73
C ASN A 5 -28.41 -2.27 7.95
N SER A 6 -28.44 -1.56 9.08
CA SER A 6 -27.24 -1.08 9.74
C SER A 6 -26.54 -2.26 10.43
N LEU A 7 -25.22 -2.12 10.62
CA LEU A 7 -24.29 -3.01 11.35
C LEU A 7 -23.49 -4.00 10.49
N ILE A 8 -22.37 -3.52 9.95
CA ILE A 8 -21.08 -4.13 10.29
C ILE A 8 -20.12 -3.02 10.72
N SER A 9 -20.12 -2.79 12.03
CA SER A 9 -19.09 -2.06 12.76
C SER A 9 -17.77 -2.82 12.64
N GLY A 10 -16.81 -2.23 11.93
CA GLY A 10 -15.41 -2.64 11.89
C GLY A 10 -14.52 -1.62 12.59
N GLU A 11 -14.90 -1.22 13.80
CA GLU A 11 -14.04 -0.45 14.71
C GLU A 11 -13.07 -1.39 15.42
N ASP A 12 -11.99 -1.72 14.71
CA ASP A 12 -10.71 -2.10 15.29
C ASP A 12 -9.61 -1.31 14.55
N LYS A 13 -9.76 0.01 14.51
CA LYS A 13 -8.75 0.94 14.01
C LYS A 13 -7.75 1.24 15.13
N ALA A 14 -7.08 0.21 15.65
CA ALA A 14 -5.93 0.40 16.53
C ALA A 14 -4.82 1.14 15.76
N GLU A 15 -4.72 2.45 15.99
CA GLU A 15 -3.50 3.28 16.14
C GLU A 15 -2.18 2.67 15.63
N ARG A 16 -2.14 2.35 14.34
CA ARG A 16 -0.93 1.99 13.59
C ARG A 16 -1.00 2.55 12.18
N ASN A 17 -1.54 3.76 12.06
CA ASN A 17 -1.42 4.56 10.85
C ASN A 17 -0.23 5.50 11.09
N PHE A 18 0.91 5.20 10.48
CA PHE A 18 2.10 6.07 10.50
C PHE A 18 1.89 7.35 9.64
N GLY A 19 0.66 7.82 9.49
CA GLY A 19 0.27 8.85 8.52
C GLY A 19 0.41 8.39 7.06
N GLU A 20 0.28 9.34 6.13
CA GLU A 20 0.57 9.10 4.72
C GLU A 20 2.02 8.66 4.54
N GLN A 21 2.21 7.48 3.93
CA GLN A 21 3.56 6.98 3.70
C GLN A 21 4.18 7.64 2.47
N PRO A 22 5.51 7.81 2.45
CA PRO A 22 6.24 8.31 1.30
C PRO A 22 5.89 7.60 0.00
N ILE A 23 5.62 6.29 0.05
CA ILE A 23 5.19 5.51 -1.12
C ILE A 23 3.93 6.06 -1.79
N SER A 24 2.98 6.63 -1.03
CA SER A 24 1.77 7.23 -1.61
C SER A 24 2.11 8.45 -2.46
N ARG A 25 3.07 9.25 -2.00
CA ARG A 25 3.58 10.42 -2.71
C ARG A 25 4.39 10.01 -3.95
N ILE A 26 5.31 9.06 -3.80
CA ILE A 26 6.11 8.55 -4.94
C ILE A 26 5.19 7.97 -6.03
N MET A 27 4.17 7.21 -5.64
CA MET A 27 3.16 6.71 -6.58
C MET A 27 2.40 7.84 -7.27
N ALA A 28 2.00 8.89 -6.54
CA ALA A 28 1.30 10.03 -7.13
C ALA A 28 2.19 10.83 -8.09
N GLU A 29 3.46 11.06 -7.73
CA GLU A 29 4.46 11.75 -8.56
C GLU A 29 4.72 11.00 -9.87
N HIS A 30 4.77 9.67 -9.81
CA HIS A 30 4.94 8.82 -11.00
C HIS A 30 3.61 8.47 -11.69
N ASN A 31 2.48 9.05 -11.25
CA ASN A 31 1.13 8.77 -11.73
C ASN A 31 0.78 7.26 -11.76
N LEU A 32 1.32 6.50 -10.80
CA LEU A 32 1.16 5.06 -10.69
C LEU A 32 -0.07 4.70 -9.86
N ARG A 33 -0.86 3.76 -10.37
CA ARG A 33 -1.96 3.16 -9.64
C ARG A 33 -1.54 1.82 -9.05
N ALA A 34 -2.34 1.31 -8.11
CA ALA A 34 -2.08 0.01 -7.52
C ALA A 34 -2.10 -1.13 -8.56
N HIS A 35 -2.92 -0.99 -9.62
CA HIS A 35 -2.99 -1.97 -10.69
C HIS A 35 -1.68 -2.06 -11.49
N ASP A 36 -1.03 -0.92 -11.77
CA ASP A 36 0.25 -0.87 -12.49
C ASP A 36 1.34 -1.64 -11.73
N LEU A 37 1.42 -1.42 -10.42
CA LEU A 37 2.37 -2.10 -9.55
C LEU A 37 2.11 -3.61 -9.48
N VAL A 38 0.83 -4.01 -9.41
CA VAL A 38 0.45 -5.42 -9.38
C VAL A 38 0.73 -6.09 -10.72
N ALA A 39 0.51 -5.38 -11.84
CA ALA A 39 0.78 -5.89 -13.19
C ALA A 39 2.29 -6.08 -13.46
N GLU A 40 3.14 -5.18 -12.97
CA GLU A 40 4.60 -5.32 -13.08
C GLU A 40 5.23 -6.25 -12.04
N SER A 41 4.51 -6.56 -10.95
CA SER A 41 5.07 -7.41 -9.90
C SER A 41 5.15 -8.85 -10.39
N SER A 42 6.36 -9.39 -10.44
CA SER A 42 6.59 -10.82 -10.69
C SER A 42 6.25 -11.70 -9.47
N GLU A 43 5.87 -11.11 -8.34
CA GLU A 43 5.53 -11.80 -7.11
C GLU A 43 4.03 -11.66 -6.81
N GLN A 44 3.49 -12.49 -5.92
CA GLN A 44 2.10 -12.33 -5.44
C GLN A 44 1.96 -11.03 -4.62
N LEU A 45 1.68 -9.94 -5.33
CA LEU A 45 1.31 -8.62 -4.81
C LEU A 45 -0.17 -8.39 -5.09
N THR A 46 -0.92 -7.93 -4.08
CA THR A 46 -2.36 -7.65 -4.24
C THR A 46 -2.64 -6.16 -4.11
N HIS A 47 -3.74 -5.70 -4.73
CA HIS A 47 -4.25 -4.33 -4.57
C HIS A 47 -4.44 -3.94 -3.09
N LYS A 48 -4.85 -4.90 -2.25
CA LYS A 48 -4.99 -4.70 -0.81
C LYS A 48 -3.64 -4.36 -0.17
N MET A 49 -2.57 -5.10 -0.48
CA MET A 49 -1.23 -4.81 0.05
C MET A 49 -0.78 -3.39 -0.29
N VAL A 50 -1.00 -2.95 -1.53
CA VAL A 50 -0.65 -1.58 -1.95
C VAL A 50 -1.47 -0.53 -1.21
N SER A 51 -2.79 -0.72 -1.11
CA SER A 51 -3.66 0.20 -0.37
C SER A 51 -3.28 0.29 1.12
N ARG A 52 -2.89 -0.84 1.73
CA ARG A 52 -2.43 -0.88 3.13
C ARG A 52 -1.12 -0.12 3.32
N GLY A 53 -0.16 -0.31 2.40
CA GLY A 53 1.11 0.42 2.41
C GLY A 53 0.93 1.93 2.28
N ARG A 54 0.10 2.39 1.33
CA ARG A 54 -0.19 3.82 1.14
C ARG A 54 -0.81 4.49 2.35
N LYS A 55 -1.75 3.79 3.02
CA LYS A 55 -2.47 4.30 4.19
C LYS A 55 -1.63 4.30 5.48
N GLY A 56 -0.38 3.85 5.44
CA GLY A 56 0.48 3.79 6.63
C GLY A 56 0.19 2.65 7.57
N ARG A 57 -0.46 1.59 7.10
CA ARG A 57 -0.63 0.38 7.91
C ARG A 57 0.64 -0.47 7.87
N LYS A 58 1.09 -0.92 9.03
CA LYS A 58 2.27 -1.78 9.17
C LYS A 58 2.16 -3.01 8.26
N LEU A 59 3.11 -3.12 7.33
CA LEU A 59 3.28 -4.26 6.44
C LEU A 59 4.41 -5.16 6.95
N THR A 60 4.33 -6.45 6.62
CA THR A 60 5.43 -7.40 6.84
C THR A 60 6.61 -7.07 5.91
N ALA A 61 7.83 -7.42 6.29
CA ALA A 61 9.03 -7.20 5.49
C ALA A 61 8.90 -7.77 4.06
N ASN A 62 8.32 -8.97 3.93
CA ASN A 62 8.05 -9.59 2.63
C ASN A 62 7.12 -8.74 1.75
N SER A 63 6.06 -8.16 2.34
CA SER A 63 5.13 -7.29 1.62
C SER A 63 5.80 -5.98 1.21
N LYS A 64 6.60 -5.38 2.10
CA LYS A 64 7.39 -4.18 1.82
C LYS A 64 8.35 -4.42 0.64
N MET A 65 9.09 -5.53 0.65
CA MET A 65 10.00 -5.92 -0.44
C MET A 65 9.28 -6.11 -1.78
N LYS A 66 8.11 -6.77 -1.79
CA LYS A 66 7.30 -6.94 -3.00
C LYS A 66 6.91 -5.61 -3.62
N LEU A 67 6.44 -4.68 -2.79
CA LEU A 67 6.10 -3.33 -3.22
C LEU A 67 7.32 -2.59 -3.75
N LEU A 68 8.47 -2.68 -3.06
CA LEU A 68 9.71 -2.06 -3.49
C LEU A 68 10.14 -2.56 -4.87
N LYS A 69 10.21 -3.87 -5.06
CA LYS A 69 10.60 -4.48 -6.33
C LYS A 69 9.65 -4.10 -7.46
N ALA A 70 8.34 -4.11 -7.20
CA ALA A 70 7.33 -3.71 -8.19
C ALA A 70 7.49 -2.22 -8.56
N LEU A 71 7.71 -1.35 -7.59
CA LEU A 71 7.90 0.08 -7.82
C LEU A 71 9.20 0.35 -8.60
N ASN A 72 10.30 -0.31 -8.22
CA ASN A 72 11.58 -0.15 -8.89
C ASN A 72 11.51 -0.62 -10.35
N ARG A 73 10.82 -1.74 -10.61
CA ARG A 73 10.57 -2.23 -11.97
C ARG A 73 9.74 -1.25 -12.80
N ARG A 74 8.64 -0.73 -12.23
CA ARG A 74 7.73 0.17 -12.95
C ARG A 74 8.35 1.54 -13.22
N THR A 75 9.11 2.07 -12.26
CA THR A 75 9.74 3.40 -12.37
C THR A 75 11.11 3.37 -13.04
N GLY A 76 11.74 2.19 -13.17
CA GLY A 76 13.12 2.04 -13.61
C GLY A 76 14.15 2.62 -12.64
N LYS A 77 13.73 3.02 -11.43
CA LYS A 77 14.58 3.60 -10.39
C LYS A 77 14.85 2.59 -9.28
N SER A 78 15.92 2.82 -8.54
CA SER A 78 16.28 2.02 -7.37
C SER A 78 15.88 2.76 -6.11
N TYR A 79 14.63 2.58 -5.66
CA TYR A 79 14.22 3.02 -4.34
C TYR A 79 14.65 2.01 -3.27
N THR A 80 14.62 2.46 -2.01
CA THR A 80 14.86 1.66 -0.81
C THR A 80 13.62 1.60 0.11
N LEU A 81 13.59 0.66 1.05
CA LEU A 81 12.46 0.54 1.99
C LEU A 81 12.29 1.77 2.88
N GLU A 82 13.39 2.42 3.25
CA GLU A 82 13.41 3.62 4.09
C GLU A 82 12.79 4.82 3.35
N GLU A 83 12.97 4.89 2.02
CA GLU A 83 12.32 5.91 1.19
C GLU A 83 10.83 5.65 0.98
N LEU A 84 10.36 4.40 1.14
CA LEU A 84 8.96 4.03 0.92
C LEU A 84 8.13 4.06 2.22
N PHE A 85 8.77 3.78 3.36
CA PHE A 85 8.11 3.60 4.65
C PHE A 85 8.92 4.27 5.76
N ASN A 86 8.26 5.10 6.57
CA ASN A 86 8.89 5.84 7.67
C ASN A 86 8.94 5.05 9.00
N TYR A 87 8.92 3.70 8.95
CA TYR A 87 8.83 2.81 10.13
C TYR A 87 9.45 1.44 9.90
#